data_AF-A0A1C3F7E7-F1
#
_entry.id   AF-A0A1C3F7E7-F1
#
_cell.length_a   1.000
_cell.length_b   1.000
_cell.length_c   1.000
_cell.angle_alpha   90.00
_cell.angle_beta   90.00
_cell.angle_gamma   90.00
#
_symmetry.space_group_name_H-M   'P 1'
#
loop_
_entity.id
_entity.type
_entity.pdbx_description
1 polymer ?
#
loop_
_entity_poly.entity_id
_entity_poly.type
_entity_poly.pdbx_seq_one_letter_code
_entity_poly.pdbx_strand_id
1 'polypeptide(L)'
;MNSLSVAKQQFKEANKCVGLIRLLETPEGILALLLNINTLESTNTDYRVSDIIIDFEAGINAADLTEKQRIVIDGTIAGATQRELAKEMGISQQAVQCHLRVAVGKIVRASEKPPKPEVLTTIPPRHIKFKGVIK
;
A
#
# COMPACT_ATOMS: atom_id res chain seq x y z
N MET A 1 15.28 16.01 -13.30
CA MET A 1 13.83 15.71 -13.27
C MET A 1 13.48 15.23 -11.87
N ASN A 2 12.47 15.81 -11.24
CA ASN A 2 12.16 15.56 -9.84
C ASN A 2 11.35 14.26 -9.71
N SER A 3 11.76 13.29 -8.88
CA SER A 3 11.15 11.95 -8.80
C SER A 3 9.63 11.98 -8.55
N LEU A 4 9.16 13.06 -7.92
CA LEU A 4 7.75 13.31 -7.65
C LEU A 4 6.92 13.62 -8.93
N SER A 5 7.49 14.28 -9.93
CA SER A 5 6.77 14.59 -11.18
C SER A 5 6.61 13.36 -12.06
N VAL A 6 7.59 12.45 -11.99
CA VAL A 6 7.56 11.17 -12.71
C VAL A 6 6.48 10.26 -12.13
N ALA A 7 6.40 10.14 -10.80
CA ALA A 7 5.38 9.31 -10.13
C ALA A 7 3.95 9.78 -10.44
N LYS A 8 3.70 11.10 -10.44
CA LYS A 8 2.38 11.66 -10.79
C LYS A 8 2.01 11.41 -12.26
N GLN A 9 2.97 11.53 -13.17
CA GLN A 9 2.74 11.28 -14.59
C GLN A 9 2.50 9.78 -14.85
N GLN A 10 3.30 8.91 -14.23
CA GLN A 10 3.13 7.46 -14.32
C GLN A 10 1.78 6.99 -13.77
N PHE A 11 1.29 7.60 -12.69
CA PHE A 11 -0.03 7.30 -12.13
C PHE A 11 -1.17 7.69 -13.09
N LYS A 12 -1.07 8.86 -13.74
CA LYS A 12 -2.05 9.32 -14.75
C LYS A 12 -2.09 8.39 -15.97
N GLU A 13 -0.94 7.87 -16.41
CA GLU A 13 -0.85 6.92 -17.52
C GLU A 13 -1.28 5.49 -17.11
N ALA A 14 -0.97 5.07 -15.87
CA ALA A 14 -1.36 3.76 -15.34
C ALA A 14 -2.88 3.61 -15.17
N ASN A 15 -3.59 4.69 -14.85
CA ASN A 15 -5.05 4.76 -14.87
C ASN A 15 -5.67 4.56 -16.27
N LYS A 16 -4.87 4.65 -17.34
CA LYS A 16 -5.38 4.64 -18.73
C LYS A 16 -5.26 3.28 -19.44
N CYS A 17 -4.30 2.43 -19.07
CA CYS A 17 -4.08 1.12 -19.70
C CYS A 17 -3.34 0.18 -18.76
N VAL A 18 -3.96 -0.94 -18.33
CA VAL A 18 -3.39 -2.31 -18.11
C VAL A 18 -2.12 -2.44 -17.21
N GLY A 19 -1.51 -1.36 -16.73
CA GLY A 19 -0.19 -1.33 -16.12
C GLY A 19 -0.20 -1.29 -14.59
N LEU A 20 -1.36 -1.44 -13.96
CA LEU A 20 -1.49 -1.36 -12.51
C LEU A 20 -0.78 -2.52 -11.77
N ILE A 21 -0.64 -3.70 -12.39
CA ILE A 21 0.08 -4.86 -11.81
C ILE A 21 1.56 -4.52 -11.54
N ARG A 22 2.18 -3.67 -12.37
CA ARG A 22 3.60 -3.28 -12.22
C ARG A 22 3.85 -2.25 -11.11
N LEU A 23 2.80 -1.72 -10.49
CA LEU A 23 2.94 -0.69 -9.45
C LEU A 23 3.56 -1.26 -8.17
N LEU A 24 3.31 -2.52 -7.86
CA LEU A 24 3.86 -3.17 -6.66
C LEU A 24 5.29 -3.67 -6.85
N GLU A 25 5.70 -3.87 -8.10
CA GLU A 25 7.03 -4.38 -8.48
C GLU A 25 8.12 -3.30 -8.46
N THR A 26 7.74 -2.01 -8.38
CA THR A 26 8.69 -0.90 -8.50
C THR A 26 8.58 0.08 -7.34
N PRO A 27 9.73 0.61 -6.84
CA PRO A 27 9.72 1.66 -5.82
C PRO A 27 8.89 2.89 -6.22
N GLU A 28 8.94 3.26 -7.50
CA GLU A 28 8.19 4.38 -8.05
C GLU A 28 6.68 4.12 -8.05
N GLY A 29 6.25 2.89 -8.34
CA GLY A 29 4.86 2.48 -8.30
C GLY A 29 4.29 2.47 -6.88
N ILE A 30 5.03 1.92 -5.91
CA ILE A 30 4.67 1.97 -4.48
C ILE A 30 4.58 3.41 -4.00
N LEU A 31 5.53 4.28 -4.38
CA LEU A 31 5.47 5.69 -4.04
C LEU A 31 4.26 6.40 -4.66
N ALA A 32 3.93 6.07 -5.91
CA ALA A 32 2.75 6.62 -6.57
C ALA A 32 1.45 6.17 -5.88
N LEU A 33 1.37 4.91 -5.41
CA LEU A 33 0.25 4.39 -4.64
C LEU A 33 0.12 5.12 -3.30
N LEU A 34 1.21 5.26 -2.53
CA LEU A 34 1.22 5.99 -1.26
C LEU A 34 0.63 7.40 -1.38
N LEU A 35 0.95 8.11 -2.47
CA LEU A 35 0.52 9.48 -2.68
C LEU A 35 -0.92 9.62 -3.19
N ASN A 36 -1.54 8.55 -3.69
CA ASN A 36 -2.84 8.61 -4.37
C ASN A 36 -3.86 7.59 -3.87
N ILE A 37 -3.57 6.81 -2.83
CA ILE A 37 -4.43 5.73 -2.35
C ILE A 37 -5.85 6.22 -1.99
N ASN A 38 -5.97 7.36 -1.29
CA ASN A 38 -7.28 7.94 -0.96
C ASN A 38 -8.10 8.32 -2.21
N THR A 39 -7.41 8.72 -3.28
CA THR A 39 -8.04 9.03 -4.58
C THR A 39 -8.53 7.74 -5.25
N LEU A 40 -7.77 6.64 -5.14
CA LEU A 40 -8.18 5.33 -5.65
C LEU A 40 -9.37 4.78 -4.88
N GLU A 41 -9.35 4.84 -3.55
CA GLU A 41 -10.44 4.36 -2.70
C GLU A 41 -11.76 5.10 -2.98
N SER A 42 -11.71 6.42 -3.12
CA SER A 42 -12.90 7.24 -3.38
C SER A 42 -13.47 7.12 -4.80
N THR A 43 -12.69 6.59 -5.75
CA THR A 43 -13.13 6.37 -7.15
C THR A 43 -13.37 4.90 -7.49
N ASN A 44 -13.26 4.02 -6.49
CA ASN A 44 -13.22 2.57 -6.65
C ASN A 44 -14.58 2.00 -7.10
N THR A 45 -14.75 1.87 -8.41
CA THR A 45 -15.88 1.18 -9.05
C THR A 45 -15.43 -0.08 -9.80
N ASP A 46 -14.11 -0.34 -9.85
CA ASP A 46 -13.49 -1.46 -10.56
C ASP A 46 -12.84 -2.43 -9.56
N TYR A 47 -13.28 -3.68 -9.58
CA TYR A 47 -12.77 -4.76 -8.75
C TYR A 47 -11.23 -4.89 -8.82
N ARG A 48 -10.62 -4.59 -9.98
CA ARG A 48 -9.16 -4.65 -10.15
C ARG A 48 -8.40 -3.67 -9.28
N VAL A 49 -8.95 -2.47 -9.07
CA VAL A 49 -8.34 -1.45 -8.19
C VAL A 49 -8.37 -1.91 -6.74
N SER A 50 -9.44 -2.60 -6.35
CA SER A 50 -9.57 -3.20 -5.01
C SER A 50 -8.50 -4.26 -4.75
N ASP A 51 -8.27 -5.17 -5.70
CA ASP A 51 -7.22 -6.20 -5.57
C ASP A 51 -5.84 -5.56 -5.34
N ILE A 52 -5.53 -4.49 -6.07
CA ILE A 52 -4.23 -3.80 -5.94
C ILE A 52 -4.10 -3.12 -4.58
N ILE A 53 -5.17 -2.50 -4.07
CA ILE A 53 -5.16 -1.88 -2.74
C ILE A 53 -4.94 -2.96 -1.68
N ILE A 54 -5.63 -4.10 -1.79
CA ILE A 54 -5.47 -5.23 -0.86
C ILE A 54 -4.04 -5.78 -0.89
N ASP A 55 -3.47 -6.00 -2.08
CA ASP A 55 -2.10 -6.48 -2.24
C ASP A 55 -1.07 -5.46 -1.72
N PHE A 56 -1.35 -4.17 -1.90
CA PHE A 56 -0.53 -3.08 -1.38
C PHE A 56 -0.54 -3.03 0.15
N GLU A 57 -1.72 -3.10 0.77
CA GLU A 57 -1.87 -3.17 2.23
C GLU A 57 -1.20 -4.41 2.81
N ALA A 58 -1.37 -5.57 2.15
CA ALA A 58 -0.67 -6.79 2.51
C ALA A 58 0.85 -6.62 2.45
N GLY A 59 1.37 -5.95 1.41
CA GLY A 59 2.78 -5.61 1.29
C GLY A 59 3.30 -4.70 2.40
N ILE A 60 2.53 -3.70 2.82
CA ILE A 60 2.86 -2.83 3.97
C ILE A 60 2.89 -3.64 5.27
N ASN A 61 1.94 -4.54 5.46
CA ASN A 61 1.83 -5.36 6.67
C ASN A 61 2.91 -6.44 6.75
N ALA A 62 3.29 -7.03 5.61
CA ALA A 62 4.35 -8.02 5.52
C ALA A 62 5.76 -7.41 5.54
N ALA A 63 5.88 -6.11 5.25
CA ALA A 63 7.16 -5.41 5.30
C ALA A 63 7.63 -5.23 6.76
N ASP A 64 8.90 -5.58 7.01
CA ASP A 64 9.57 -5.38 8.29
C ASP A 64 9.92 -3.89 8.50
N LEU A 65 8.89 -3.06 8.67
CA LEU A 65 9.01 -1.61 8.86
C LEU A 65 9.29 -1.28 10.32
N THR A 66 10.27 -0.41 10.56
CA THR A 66 10.46 0.17 11.90
C THR A 66 9.33 1.13 12.23
N GLU A 67 9.12 1.41 13.52
CA GLU A 67 8.10 2.36 13.97
C GLU A 67 8.20 3.73 13.26
N LYS A 68 9.42 4.26 13.13
CA LYS A 68 9.66 5.53 12.40
C LYS A 68 9.32 5.43 10.91
N GLN A 69 9.56 4.28 10.28
CA GLN A 69 9.20 4.06 8.88
C GLN A 69 7.68 3.98 8.72
N ARG A 70 6.99 3.35 9.67
CA ARG A 70 5.53 3.25 9.70
C ARG A 70 4.87 4.62 9.85
N ILE A 71 5.34 5.44 10.79
CA ILE A 71 4.85 6.83 10.96
C ILE A 71 4.99 7.64 9.66
N VAL A 72 6.13 7.53 8.97
CA VAL A 72 6.35 8.23 7.70
C VAL A 72 5.41 7.72 6.60
N ILE A 73 5.17 6.41 6.52
CA ILE A 73 4.23 5.81 5.55
C ILE A 73 2.80 6.25 5.84
N ASP A 74 2.33 6.10 7.07
CA ASP A 74 0.96 6.43 7.47
C ASP A 74 0.69 7.93 7.28
N GLY A 75 1.63 8.79 7.66
CA GLY A 75 1.52 10.22 7.41
C GLY A 75 1.52 10.57 5.92
N THR A 76 2.29 9.85 5.09
CA THR A 76 2.26 10.05 3.62
C THR A 76 0.91 9.64 3.03
N ILE A 77 0.34 8.52 3.49
CA ILE A 77 -1.02 8.07 3.10
C ILE A 77 -2.07 9.08 3.53
N ALA A 78 -1.94 9.66 4.72
CA ALA A 78 -2.80 10.74 5.20
C ALA A 78 -2.64 12.07 4.43
N GLY A 79 -1.70 12.15 3.48
CA GLY A 79 -1.45 13.33 2.67
C GLY A 79 -0.50 14.36 3.29
N ALA A 80 0.18 14.02 4.38
CA ALA A 80 1.17 14.90 5.00
C ALA A 80 2.39 15.09 4.09
N THR A 81 2.89 16.31 4.03
CA THR A 81 4.13 16.62 3.31
C THR A 81 5.35 16.17 4.12
N GLN A 82 6.47 15.92 3.45
CA GLN A 82 7.73 15.59 4.12
C GLN A 82 8.17 16.67 5.13
N ARG A 83 7.77 17.93 4.90
CA ARG A 83 8.02 19.04 5.82
C ARG A 83 7.20 18.94 7.10
N GLU A 84 5.93 18.56 7.00
CA GLU A 84 5.05 18.37 8.15
C GLU A 84 5.50 17.17 8.98
N LEU A 85 5.80 16.04 8.32
CA LEU A 85 6.35 14.85 8.96
C LEU A 85 7.67 15.14 9.67
N ALA A 86 8.57 15.90 9.03
CA ALA A 86 9.84 16.30 9.64
C ALA A 86 9.63 17.12 10.92
N LYS A 87 8.67 18.05 10.89
CA LYS A 87 8.33 18.88 12.05
C LYS A 87 7.72 18.05 13.18
N GLU A 88 6.80 17.14 12.86
CA GLU A 88 6.11 16.28 13.82
C GLU A 88 7.08 15.30 14.50
N MET A 89 7.99 14.71 13.73
CA MET A 89 8.97 13.75 14.23
C MET A 89 10.21 14.40 14.85
N GLY A 90 10.37 15.73 14.75
CA GLY A 90 11.56 16.43 15.23
C GLY A 90 12.86 16.05 14.49
N ILE A 91 12.76 15.69 13.20
CA ILE A 91 13.90 15.29 12.36
C ILE A 91 14.02 16.17 11.10
N SER A 92 15.08 16.00 10.32
CA SER A 92 15.23 16.72 9.05
C SER A 92 14.34 16.12 7.95
N GLN A 93 13.96 16.94 6.97
CA GLN A 93 13.24 16.46 5.78
C GLN A 93 14.03 15.40 5.02
N GLN A 94 15.36 15.51 4.99
CA GLN A 94 16.23 14.52 4.37
C GLN A 94 16.17 13.16 5.11
N ALA A 95 16.04 13.18 6.45
CA ALA A 95 15.84 11.97 7.23
C ALA A 95 14.48 11.33 6.94
N VAL A 96 13.40 12.12 6.81
CA VAL A 96 12.09 11.64 6.38
C VAL A 96 12.18 10.98 4.99
N GLN A 97 12.84 11.63 4.03
CA GLN A 97 13.04 11.08 2.69
C GLN A 97 13.83 9.76 2.72
N CYS A 98 14.84 9.65 3.59
CA CYS A 98 15.59 8.41 3.78
C CYS A 98 14.70 7.29 4.34
N HIS A 99 13.93 7.58 5.39
CA HIS A 99 12.98 6.63 5.96
C HIS A 99 11.94 6.17 4.92
N LEU A 100 11.39 7.10 4.15
CA LEU A 100 10.43 6.80 3.08
C LEU A 100 11.07 5.89 2.01
N ARG A 101 12.27 6.22 1.53
CA ARG A 101 12.96 5.41 0.50
C ARG A 101 13.24 4.00 0.99
N VAL A 102 13.70 3.85 2.24
CA VAL A 102 13.96 2.53 2.83
C VAL A 102 12.66 1.76 3.03
N ALA A 103 11.60 2.41 3.50
CA ALA A 103 10.29 1.78 3.70
C ALA A 103 9.72 1.26 2.37
N VAL A 104 9.72 2.09 1.33
CA VAL A 104 9.30 1.72 -0.04
C VAL A 104 10.09 0.51 -0.53
N GLY A 105 11.43 0.51 -0.39
CA GLY A 105 12.26 -0.62 -0.80
C GLY A 105 11.98 -1.91 -0.02
N LYS A 106 11.53 -1.82 1.23
CA LYS A 106 11.10 -2.99 2.01
C LYS A 106 9.73 -3.51 1.55
N ILE A 107 8.80 -2.62 1.22
CA ILE A 107 7.47 -2.97 0.71
C ILE A 107 7.59 -3.69 -0.63
N VAL A 108 8.37 -3.16 -1.58
CA VAL A 108 8.60 -3.83 -2.88
C VAL A 108 9.13 -5.25 -2.67
N ARG A 109 10.13 -5.44 -1.80
CA ARG A 109 10.69 -6.77 -1.49
C ARG A 109 9.70 -7.70 -0.80
N ALA A 110 8.72 -7.16 -0.07
CA ALA A 110 7.66 -7.93 0.54
C ALA A 110 6.62 -8.35 -0.51
N SER A 111 6.33 -7.49 -1.49
CA SER A 111 5.45 -7.77 -2.63
C SER A 111 6.06 -8.71 -3.67
N GLU A 112 7.39 -8.71 -3.85
CA GLU A 112 8.11 -9.66 -4.72
C GLU A 112 8.16 -11.08 -4.16
N LYS A 113 8.05 -11.22 -2.83
CA LYS A 113 7.88 -12.55 -2.23
C LYS A 113 6.43 -12.93 -2.45
N PRO A 114 6.13 -14.08 -3.09
CA PRO A 114 4.77 -14.59 -3.01
C PRO A 114 4.41 -14.65 -1.53
N PRO A 115 3.16 -14.30 -1.14
CA PRO A 115 2.72 -14.58 0.21
C PRO A 115 3.11 -16.03 0.47
N LYS A 116 3.90 -16.29 1.52
CA LYS A 116 3.97 -17.65 2.04
C LYS A 116 2.51 -18.08 2.14
N PRO A 117 2.13 -19.28 1.67
CA PRO A 117 0.78 -19.75 1.87
C PRO A 117 0.57 -19.83 3.38
N GLU A 118 0.03 -18.75 3.95
CA GLU A 118 -0.59 -18.74 5.25
C GLU A 118 -1.89 -19.50 5.04
N VAL A 119 -1.71 -20.82 5.06
CA VAL A 119 -2.62 -21.79 5.64
C VAL A 119 -4.06 -21.27 5.69
N LEU A 120 -4.80 -21.56 4.62
CA LEU A 120 -6.27 -21.65 4.63
C LEU A 120 -6.71 -22.84 5.49
N THR A 121 -6.29 -22.90 6.75
CA THR A 121 -6.87 -23.74 7.80
C THR A 121 -6.81 -22.90 9.07
N THR A 122 -7.83 -22.13 9.40
CA THR A 122 -9.00 -22.66 10.07
C THR A 122 -10.02 -21.53 10.14
N ILE A 123 -10.97 -21.49 9.21
CA ILE A 123 -12.27 -20.91 9.55
C ILE A 123 -12.87 -21.93 10.52
N PRO A 124 -13.04 -21.64 11.82
CA PRO A 124 -13.74 -22.56 12.70
C PRO A 124 -15.12 -22.78 12.09
N PRO A 125 -15.59 -24.03 11.97
CA PRO A 125 -16.90 -24.30 11.39
C PRO A 125 -17.92 -23.51 12.20
N ARG A 126 -18.53 -22.50 11.57
CA ARG A 126 -19.75 -21.89 12.10
C ARG A 126 -20.76 -23.02 12.13
N HIS A 127 -21.04 -23.55 13.32
CA HIS A 127 -22.18 -24.43 13.56
C HIS A 127 -23.47 -23.65 13.29
N ILE A 128 -23.82 -23.48 12.01
CA ILE A 128 -25.17 -23.09 11.62
C ILE A 128 -26.00 -24.36 11.75
N LYS A 129 -26.59 -24.55 12.94
CA LYS A 129 -27.66 -25.54 13.13
C LYS A 129 -28.87 -25.05 12.35
N PHE A 130 -29.05 -25.53 11.11
CA PHE A 130 -30.35 -25.45 10.44
C PHE A 130 -31.33 -26.35 11.21
N LYS A 131 -32.04 -25.77 12.17
CA LYS A 131 -33.26 -26.37 12.72
C LYS A 131 -34.40 -26.09 11.76
N GLY A 132 -34.85 -27.14 11.07
CA GLY A 132 -36.24 -27.41 10.67
C GLY A 132 -36.92 -26.42 9.74
N VAL A 133 -37.46 -26.91 8.61
CA VAL A 133 -38.89 -27.21 8.43
C VAL A 133 -38.98 -27.93 7.08
N ILE A 134 -39.18 -29.24 7.10
CA ILE A 134 -39.77 -29.95 5.95
C ILE A 134 -41.21 -30.22 6.38
N LYS A 135 -42.16 -29.69 5.62
CA LYS A 135 -43.61 -29.92 5.78
C LYS A 135 -43.96 -31.37 5.58
#